data_AF-A0A8H4RE91-F1
#
_entry.id   AF-A0A8H4RE91-F1
#
_cell.length_a   1.000
_cell.length_b   1.000
_cell.length_c   1.000
_cell.angle_alpha   90.00
_cell.angle_beta   90.00
_cell.angle_gamma   90.00
#
_symmetry.space_group_name_H-M   'P 1'
#
loop_
_entity.id
_entity.type
_entity.pdbx_description
1 polymer ?
#
loop_
_entity_poly.entity_id
_entity_poly.type
_entity_poly.pdbx_seq_one_letter_code
_entity_poly.pdbx_strand_id
1 'polypeptide(L)'
;MRKAPSGDRADLLAGIQKAGGIGALKKVPKDQVRDRSGAVVPGGTDTGPAGSGLPPAGATGAAGGGGGLADALAAALNKRKQKVSASDDEADDDDW
;
A
#
# COMPACT_ATOMS: atom_id res chain seq x y z
N MET A 1 -26.03 5.99 -7.91
CA MET A 1 -25.35 7.00 -8.74
C MET A 1 -24.11 7.47 -8.00
N ARG A 2 -22.88 7.16 -8.47
CA ARG A 2 -21.64 7.57 -7.79
C ARG A 2 -21.37 9.04 -8.10
N LYS A 3 -21.27 9.90 -7.08
CA LYS A 3 -20.94 11.32 -7.22
C LYS A 3 -19.49 11.44 -7.69
N ALA A 4 -19.26 11.95 -8.90
CA ALA A 4 -17.92 12.19 -9.41
C ALA A 4 -17.29 13.37 -8.64
N PRO A 5 -16.07 13.25 -8.07
CA PRO A 5 -15.29 14.39 -7.61
C PRO A 5 -14.82 15.16 -8.86
N SER A 6 -15.68 16.05 -9.35
CA SER A 6 -15.57 16.57 -10.73
C SER A 6 -15.03 17.99 -10.82
N GLY A 7 -15.28 18.86 -9.83
CA GLY A 7 -14.74 20.23 -9.83
C GLY A 7 -13.23 20.27 -9.68
N ASP A 8 -12.73 19.93 -8.48
CA ASP A 8 -11.30 20.02 -8.14
C ASP A 8 -10.40 19.20 -9.07
N ARG A 9 -10.87 18.02 -9.50
CA ARG A 9 -10.14 17.18 -10.44
C ARG A 9 -10.11 17.78 -11.83
N ALA A 10 -11.20 18.36 -12.31
CA ALA A 10 -11.23 19.01 -13.62
C ALA A 10 -10.31 20.23 -13.64
N ASP A 11 -10.34 21.05 -12.59
CA ASP A 11 -9.49 22.24 -12.45
C ASP A 11 -8.00 21.87 -12.41
N LEU A 12 -7.65 20.83 -11.65
CA LEU A 12 -6.29 20.27 -11.64
C LEU A 12 -5.85 19.83 -13.05
N LEU A 13 -6.69 19.07 -13.74
CA LEU A 13 -6.38 18.59 -15.10
C LEU A 13 -6.26 19.74 -16.09
N ALA A 14 -7.11 20.77 -15.99
CA ALA A 14 -7.02 21.97 -16.81
C ALA A 14 -5.70 22.73 -16.55
N GLY A 15 -5.27 22.83 -15.28
CA GLY A 15 -3.97 23.41 -14.92
C GLY A 15 -2.79 22.64 -15.51
N ILE A 16 -2.80 21.30 -15.42
CA ILE A 16 -1.75 20.43 -15.99
C ILE A 16 -1.68 20.60 -17.51
N GLN A 17 -2.83 20.63 -18.19
CA GLN A 17 -2.88 20.81 -19.65
C GLN A 17 -2.38 22.20 -20.06
N LYS A 18 -2.82 23.26 -19.37
CA LYS A 18 -2.37 24.63 -19.62
C LYS A 18 -0.87 24.81 -19.40
N ALA A 19 -0.28 24.08 -18.45
CA ALA A 19 1.15 24.10 -18.19
C ALA A 19 2.00 23.36 -19.24
N GLY A 20 1.39 22.77 -20.28
CA GLY A 20 2.08 22.02 -21.34
C GLY A 20 2.09 20.50 -21.14
N GLY A 21 1.35 19.99 -20.14
CA GLY A 21 1.18 18.57 -19.88
C GLY A 21 2.50 17.83 -19.66
N ILE A 22 2.57 16.59 -20.14
CA ILE A 22 3.75 15.72 -20.01
C ILE A 22 4.96 16.29 -20.79
N GLY A 23 4.72 17.07 -21.85
CA GLY A 23 5.77 17.67 -22.67
C GLY A 23 6.56 18.78 -21.96
N ALA A 24 5.98 19.39 -20.91
CA ALA A 24 6.65 20.40 -20.09
C ALA A 24 7.54 19.82 -19.00
N LEU A 25 7.51 18.50 -18.78
CA LEU A 25 8.35 17.85 -17.77
C LEU A 25 9.80 17.76 -18.22
N LYS A 26 10.72 17.84 -17.25
CA LYS A 26 12.15 17.63 -17.52
C LYS A 26 12.38 16.21 -18.05
N LYS A 27 13.21 16.10 -19.09
CA LYS A 27 13.55 14.81 -19.67
C LYS A 27 14.39 14.00 -18.68
N VAL A 28 13.92 12.80 -18.35
CA VAL A 28 14.68 11.82 -17.57
C VAL A 28 15.52 10.97 -18.53
N PRO A 29 16.82 10.78 -18.28
CA PRO A 29 17.67 9.82 -18.99
C PRO A 29 17.08 8.41 -18.95
N LYS A 30 17.20 7.64 -20.04
CA LYS A 30 16.51 6.34 -20.18
C LYS A 30 16.95 5.31 -19.13
N ASP A 31 18.19 5.36 -18.72
CA ASP A 31 18.80 4.56 -17.65
C ASP A 31 18.19 4.85 -16.25
N GLN A 32 17.58 6.02 -16.08
CA GLN A 32 16.92 6.42 -14.83
C GLN A 32 15.39 6.33 -14.91
N VAL A 33 14.84 5.95 -16.08
CA VAL A 33 13.38 5.81 -16.24
C VAL A 33 12.93 4.57 -15.46
N ARG A 34 12.06 4.81 -14.47
CA ARG A 34 11.28 3.75 -13.85
C ARG A 34 10.07 3.44 -14.73
N ASP A 35 10.15 2.37 -15.52
CA ASP A 35 9.04 1.94 -16.35
C ASP A 35 7.90 1.38 -15.48
N ARG A 36 6.76 2.09 -15.48
CA ARG A 36 5.51 1.69 -14.82
C ARG A 36 4.34 1.61 -15.81
N SER A 37 4.64 1.38 -17.08
CA SER A 37 3.62 1.17 -18.12
C SER A 37 2.92 -0.19 -18.01
N GLY A 38 3.55 -1.15 -17.32
CA GLY A 38 2.95 -2.45 -17.01
C GLY A 38 1.79 -2.36 -16.01
N ALA A 39 0.93 -3.38 -16.01
CA ALA A 39 -0.17 -3.48 -15.06
C ALA A 39 0.37 -3.58 -13.61
N VAL A 40 -0.10 -2.68 -12.74
CA VAL A 40 0.20 -2.74 -11.30
C VAL A 40 -0.65 -3.84 -10.68
N VAL A 41 -0.04 -5.02 -10.46
CA VAL A 41 -0.70 -6.15 -9.81
C VAL A 41 -0.48 -6.06 -8.30
N PRO A 42 -1.53 -6.23 -7.46
CA PRO A 42 -1.35 -6.33 -6.01
C PRO A 42 -0.35 -7.45 -5.66
N GLY A 43 0.72 -7.10 -4.95
CA GLY A 43 1.84 -8.01 -4.65
C GLY A 43 3.01 -7.95 -5.65
N GLY A 44 2.90 -7.15 -6.71
CA GLY A 44 4.02 -6.83 -7.60
C GLY A 44 5.03 -5.92 -6.90
N THR A 45 6.28 -6.36 -6.83
CA THR A 45 7.35 -5.68 -6.11
C THR A 45 7.82 -4.44 -6.87
N ASP A 46 7.39 -3.25 -6.47
CA ASP A 46 7.90 -1.97 -6.97
C ASP A 46 9.19 -1.63 -6.18
N THR A 47 10.32 -2.30 -6.41
CA THR A 47 11.54 -2.26 -5.56
C THR A 47 12.39 -0.98 -5.62
N GLY A 48 11.79 0.15 -6.00
CA GLY A 48 12.50 1.43 -6.11
C GLY A 48 12.49 2.21 -4.81
N PRO A 49 13.35 3.24 -4.71
CA PRO A 49 13.47 4.08 -3.52
C PRO A 49 12.19 4.85 -3.13
N ALA A 50 11.12 4.76 -3.92
CA ALA A 50 9.79 5.31 -3.61
C ALA A 50 8.65 4.28 -3.68
N GLY A 51 8.95 2.99 -3.86
CA GLY A 51 7.96 1.90 -3.98
C GLY A 51 8.24 0.70 -3.07
N SER A 52 9.49 0.50 -2.66
CA SER A 52 9.77 -0.25 -1.45
C SER A 52 9.27 0.60 -0.29
N GLY A 53 8.54 0.07 0.68
CA GLY A 53 8.19 0.79 1.92
C GLY A 53 9.40 1.22 2.77
N LEU A 54 10.60 1.31 2.19
CA LEU A 54 11.78 1.90 2.78
C LEU A 54 11.72 3.42 2.60
N PRO A 55 11.87 4.19 3.67
CA PRO A 55 11.92 5.64 3.58
C PRO A 55 13.13 6.08 2.71
N PRO A 56 13.03 7.23 2.02
CA PRO A 56 14.12 7.73 1.20
C PRO A 56 15.40 7.85 2.03
N ALA A 57 16.53 7.41 1.47
CA ALA A 57 17.84 7.54 2.12
C ALA A 57 18.08 9.02 2.46
N GLY A 58 18.10 9.32 3.76
CA GLY A 58 18.13 10.69 4.30
C GLY A 58 16.97 11.05 5.23
N ALA A 59 15.89 10.25 5.27
CA ALA A 59 14.84 10.37 6.27
C ALA A 59 15.24 9.64 7.58
N THR A 60 16.29 10.13 8.23
CA THR A 60 16.52 9.84 9.64
C THR A 60 15.53 10.66 10.46
N GLY A 61 14.34 10.13 10.71
CA GLY A 61 13.40 10.79 11.62
C GLY A 61 11.99 10.22 11.57
N ALA A 62 11.55 9.71 12.72
CA ALA A 62 10.19 9.34 13.10
C ALA A 62 9.63 8.00 12.59
N ALA A 63 10.19 6.89 13.12
CA ALA A 63 9.41 5.82 13.74
C ALA A 63 10.34 4.91 14.53
N GLY A 64 10.81 5.40 15.67
CA GLY A 64 11.14 4.50 16.77
C GLY A 64 9.83 3.92 17.30
N GLY A 65 9.79 2.60 17.49
CA GLY A 65 8.67 1.90 18.12
C GLY A 65 8.25 0.67 17.32
N GLY A 66 8.56 -0.52 17.85
CA GLY A 66 8.11 -1.80 17.29
C GLY A 66 6.60 -1.83 17.04
N GLY A 67 6.19 -2.50 15.98
CA GLY A 67 4.84 -2.38 15.41
C GLY A 67 4.82 -2.45 13.89
N GLY A 68 5.74 -3.23 13.29
CA GLY A 68 5.72 -3.47 11.84
C GLY A 68 4.60 -4.44 11.45
N LEU A 69 4.35 -4.59 10.14
CA LEU A 69 3.37 -5.55 9.61
C LEU A 69 3.52 -6.97 10.18
N ALA A 70 4.77 -7.38 10.47
CA ALA A 70 5.09 -8.65 11.09
C ALA A 70 4.47 -8.80 12.50
N ASP A 71 4.52 -7.75 13.32
CA ASP A 71 3.94 -7.73 14.66
C ASP A 71 2.40 -7.78 14.58
N ALA A 72 1.80 -7.07 13.63
CA ALA A 72 0.36 -7.11 13.38
C ALA A 72 -0.12 -8.50 12.92
N LEU A 73 0.67 -9.18 12.08
CA LEU A 73 0.39 -10.53 11.63
C LEU A 73 0.50 -11.55 12.77
N ALA A 74 1.52 -11.44 13.63
CA ALA A 74 1.70 -12.30 14.79
C ALA A 74 0.53 -12.14 15.79
N ALA A 75 0.10 -10.92 16.06
CA ALA A 75 -1.06 -10.65 16.92
C ALA A 75 -2.36 -11.22 16.34
N ALA A 76 -2.58 -11.08 15.03
CA ALA A 76 -3.75 -11.64 14.35
C ALA A 76 -3.77 -13.18 14.37
N LEU A 77 -2.60 -13.82 14.18
CA LEU A 77 -2.47 -15.27 14.26
C LEU A 77 -2.72 -15.80 15.67
N ASN A 78 -2.20 -15.15 16.70
CA ASN A 78 -2.46 -15.53 18.10
C ASN A 78 -3.93 -15.38 18.47
N LYS A 79 -4.60 -14.31 18.03
CA LYS A 79 -6.04 -14.12 18.24
C LYS A 79 -6.88 -15.19 17.53
N ARG A 80 -6.48 -15.62 16.33
CA ARG A 80 -7.12 -16.73 15.61
C ARG A 80 -6.87 -18.07 16.32
N LYS A 81 -5.65 -18.31 16.79
CA LYS A 81 -5.28 -19.53 17.52
C LYS A 81 -6.17 -19.72 18.76
N GLN A 82 -6.30 -18.68 19.59
CA GLN A 82 -7.15 -18.72 20.79
C GLN A 82 -8.62 -19.02 20.48
N LYS A 83 -9.18 -18.42 19.42
CA LYS A 83 -10.56 -18.67 18.99
C LYS A 83 -10.78 -20.11 18.54
N VAL A 84 -9.80 -20.70 17.85
CA VAL A 84 -9.90 -22.08 17.33
C VAL A 84 -9.71 -23.09 18.46
N SER A 85 -8.74 -22.89 19.35
CA SER A 85 -8.52 -23.80 20.49
C SER A 85 -9.64 -23.75 21.53
N ALA A 86 -10.36 -22.63 21.65
CA ALA A 86 -11.52 -22.53 22.53
C ALA A 86 -12.78 -23.21 21.96
N SER A 87 -12.76 -23.68 20.70
CA SER A 87 -13.86 -24.41 20.07
C SER A 87 -13.57 -25.92 19.95
N ASP A 88 -12.48 -26.39 20.55
CA ASP A 88 -11.96 -27.78 20.44
C ASP A 88 -12.00 -28.53 21.78
N ASP A 89 -12.45 -27.88 22.86
CA ASP A 89 -12.57 -28.46 24.22
C ASP A 89 -14.04 -28.83 24.58
N GLU A 90 -14.88 -28.99 23.55
CA GLU A 90 -16.28 -29.44 23.68
C GLU A 90 -16.50 -30.67 22.78
N ALA A 91 -15.94 -31.78 23.23
CA ALA A 91 -16.31 -33.15 22.91
C ALA A 91 -15.80 -33.99 24.10
N ASP A 92 -16.60 -34.66 24.92
CA ASP A 92 -17.86 -35.35 24.68
C ASP A 92 -18.72 -35.26 25.94
N ASP A 93 -19.99 -34.90 25.81
CA ASP A 93 -21.01 -35.61 26.59
C ASP A 93 -22.18 -35.88 25.65
N ASP A 94 -22.16 -37.13 25.17
CA ASP A 94 -23.23 -37.83 24.49
C ASP A 94 -24.55 -37.67 25.27
N ASP A 95 -25.48 -36.80 24.83
CA ASP A 95 -26.91 -36.93 25.14
C ASP A 95 -27.80 -35.97 24.28
N TRP A 96 -27.66 -36.06 22.96
CA TRP A 96 -28.67 -35.61 21.97
C TRP A 96 -28.62 -36.51 20.73
#